data_AF-A0A7S2ZQM1-F1
#
_entry.id   AF-A0A7S2ZQM1-F1
#
_cell.length_a   1.000
_cell.length_b   1.000
_cell.length_c   1.000
_cell.angle_alpha   90.00
_cell.angle_beta   90.00
_cell.angle_gamma   90.00
#
_symmetry.space_group_name_H-M   'P 1'
#
loop_
_entity.id
_entity.type
_entity.pdbx_description
1 polymer ?
#
loop_
_entity_poly.entity_id
_entity_poly.type
_entity_poly.pdbx_seq_one_letter_code
_entity_poly.pdbx_strand_id
1 'polypeptide(L)'
;MFGLCISGRPVVTDFQQVELNKFVFEAADADTIHELAFFILPGNVLPDEYIACLYASVAPYDDWLLLGSVTQDSPSTISLVRWKKPVGTGSSARVSVCQSDTAQMFLKPISWFSRFSVWSIC
;
A
#
# COMPACT_ATOMS: atom_id res chain seq x y z
N MET A 1 13.37 -5.17 4.40
CA MET A 1 12.27 -5.87 5.06
C MET A 1 11.36 -4.85 5.72
N PHE A 2 10.05 -5.00 5.52
CA PHE A 2 9.03 -4.03 5.93
C PHE A 2 8.15 -4.62 7.04
N GLY A 3 7.41 -3.74 7.74
CA GLY A 3 6.36 -4.11 8.68
C GLY A 3 5.06 -3.39 8.34
N LEU A 4 3.95 -4.10 8.51
CA LEU A 4 2.59 -3.56 8.40
C LEU A 4 1.85 -3.82 9.71
N CYS A 5 1.29 -2.76 10.28
CA CYS A 5 0.42 -2.84 11.44
C CYS A 5 -0.99 -2.46 11.00
N ILE A 6 -1.94 -3.35 11.27
CA ILE A 6 -3.37 -3.11 11.07
C ILE A 6 -3.97 -2.88 12.45
N SER A 7 -4.77 -1.83 12.60
CA SER A 7 -5.44 -1.57 13.88
C SER A 7 -6.20 -2.81 14.37
N GLY A 8 -5.93 -3.23 15.60
CA GLY A 8 -6.55 -4.42 16.21
C GLY A 8 -5.97 -5.77 15.79
N ARG A 9 -4.89 -5.83 15.02
CA ARG A 9 -4.23 -7.09 14.60
C ARG A 9 -2.74 -7.10 14.96
N PRO A 10 -2.11 -8.28 15.09
CA PRO A 10 -0.67 -8.38 15.26
C PRO A 10 0.07 -7.74 14.07
N VAL A 11 1.27 -7.23 14.35
CA VAL A 11 2.17 -6.69 13.31
C VAL A 11 2.53 -7.81 12.34
N VAL A 12 2.37 -7.53 11.05
CA VAL A 12 2.69 -8.42 9.96
C VAL A 12 4.06 -8.04 9.42
N THR A 13 4.99 -8.98 9.46
CA THR A 13 6.32 -8.86 8.85
C THR A 13 6.56 -9.90 7.77
N ASP A 14 5.68 -10.91 7.69
CA ASP A 14 5.75 -11.99 6.72
C ASP A 14 4.95 -11.59 5.47
N PHE A 15 5.66 -11.14 4.45
CA PHE A 15 5.06 -10.79 3.16
C PHE A 15 5.46 -11.82 2.11
N GLN A 16 4.49 -12.22 1.30
CA GLN A 16 4.77 -13.06 0.14
C GLN A 16 5.40 -12.21 -0.96
N GLN A 17 6.66 -12.49 -1.28
CA GLN A 17 7.33 -11.86 -2.41
C GLN A 17 6.78 -12.44 -3.73
N VAL A 18 6.15 -11.59 -4.54
CA VAL A 18 5.63 -11.97 -5.86
C VAL A 18 6.61 -11.62 -6.98
N GLU A 19 7.44 -10.60 -6.76
CA GLU A 19 8.49 -10.14 -7.66
C GLU A 19 9.64 -9.57 -6.82
N LEU A 20 10.81 -9.36 -7.43
CA LEU A 20 12.00 -8.83 -6.74
C LEU A 20 11.69 -7.61 -5.86
N ASN A 21 10.88 -6.68 -6.38
CA ASN A 21 10.53 -5.41 -5.75
C ASN A 21 9.05 -5.32 -5.35
N LYS A 22 8.32 -6.44 -5.33
CA LYS A 22 6.89 -6.47 -5.00
C LYS A 22 6.57 -7.53 -3.97
N PHE A 23 5.89 -7.10 -2.93
CA PHE A 23 5.50 -7.92 -1.80
C PHE A 23 4.00 -7.82 -1.60
N VAL A 24 3.34 -8.93 -1.28
CA VAL A 24 1.89 -8.99 -1.10
C VAL A 24 1.58 -9.67 0.22
N PHE A 25 0.56 -9.16 0.89
CA PHE A 25 -0.04 -9.73 2.09
C PHE A 25 -1.56 -9.79 1.89
N GLU A 26 -2.17 -10.92 2.24
CA GLU A 26 -3.62 -11.10 2.19
C GLU A 26 -4.18 -11.08 3.61
N ALA A 27 -5.09 -10.15 3.86
CA ALA A 27 -5.78 -9.96 5.12
C ALA A 27 -7.24 -10.41 4.97
N ALA A 28 -7.68 -11.32 5.84
CA ALA A 28 -9.11 -11.62 6.00
C ALA A 28 -9.85 -10.41 6.60
N ASP A 29 -11.17 -10.33 6.39
CA ASP A 29 -12.07 -9.31 6.97
C ASP A 29 -11.64 -7.86 6.69
N ALA A 30 -11.67 -7.49 5.41
CA ALA A 30 -11.35 -6.17 4.91
C ALA A 30 -12.20 -5.04 5.53
N ASP A 31 -13.39 -5.36 6.05
CA ASP A 31 -14.29 -4.42 6.70
C ASP A 31 -13.72 -3.88 8.03
N THR A 32 -12.91 -4.69 8.72
CA THR A 32 -12.24 -4.31 9.97
C THR A 32 -11.00 -3.45 9.75
N ILE A 33 -10.54 -3.31 8.52
CA ILE A 33 -9.33 -2.56 8.17
C ILE A 33 -9.70 -1.09 7.97
N HIS A 34 -9.41 -0.27 8.98
CA HIS A 34 -9.65 1.18 8.94
C HIS A 34 -8.37 2.00 8.87
N GLU A 35 -7.32 1.53 9.53
CA GLU A 35 -6.05 2.23 9.66
C GLU A 35 -4.90 1.24 9.48
N LEU A 36 -3.96 1.64 8.63
CA LEU A 36 -2.75 0.88 8.34
C LEU A 36 -1.53 1.75 8.64
N ALA A 37 -0.65 1.24 9.46
CA ALA A 37 0.68 1.81 9.67
C ALA A 37 1.70 0.93 8.97
N PHE A 38 2.49 1.54 8.09
CA PHE A 38 3.50 0.86 7.30
C PHE A 38 4.87 1.47 7.59
N PHE A 39 5.87 0.63 7.81
CA PHE A 39 7.19 1.07 8.24
C PHE A 39 8.32 0.14 7.79
N ILE A 40 9.53 0.67 7.77
CA ILE A 40 10.76 -0.08 7.49
C ILE A 40 11.27 -0.69 8.79
N LEU A 41 11.65 -1.97 8.76
CA LEU A 41 12.20 -2.63 9.95
C LEU A 41 13.60 -2.09 10.28
N PRO A 42 13.95 -1.96 11.58
CA PRO A 42 15.27 -1.48 12.00
C PRO A 42 16.36 -2.43 11.52
N GLY A 43 17.47 -1.86 11.04
CA GLY A 43 18.59 -2.61 10.47
C GLY A 43 18.46 -2.91 8.98
N ASN A 44 17.34 -2.57 8.35
CA ASN A 44 17.18 -2.67 6.91
C ASN A 44 17.12 -1.29 6.27
N VAL A 45 17.99 -1.04 5.28
CA VAL A 45 17.99 0.19 4.49
C VAL A 45 17.30 -0.04 3.15
N LEU A 46 16.52 0.96 2.73
CA LEU A 46 16.13 1.07 1.32
C LEU A 46 17.36 1.51 0.53
N PRO A 47 17.56 1.03 -0.71
CA PRO A 47 18.59 1.60 -1.57
C PRO A 47 18.31 3.09 -1.82
N ASP A 48 19.37 3.88 -2.00
CA ASP A 48 19.25 5.30 -2.35
C ASP A 48 18.37 5.45 -3.60
N GLU A 49 17.53 6.49 -3.61
CA GLU A 49 16.54 6.77 -4.66
C GLU A 49 15.36 5.78 -4.75
N TYR A 50 15.18 4.84 -3.83
CA TYR A 50 13.99 3.98 -3.80
C TYR A 50 12.89 4.49 -2.87
N ILE A 51 11.66 4.36 -3.33
CA ILE A 51 10.45 4.58 -2.54
C ILE A 51 9.64 3.28 -2.46
N ALA A 52 9.14 2.96 -1.27
CA ALA A 52 8.23 1.85 -1.08
C ALA A 52 6.80 2.38 -0.98
N CYS A 53 5.97 2.06 -1.97
CA CYS A 53 4.57 2.47 -2.03
C CYS A 53 3.67 1.36 -1.49
N LEU A 54 2.73 1.73 -0.62
CA LEU A 54 1.72 0.87 -0.03
C LEU A 54 0.43 0.96 -0.84
N TYR A 55 -0.01 -0.16 -1.39
CA TYR A 55 -1.27 -0.31 -2.09
C TYR A 55 -2.20 -1.24 -1.33
N ALA A 56 -3.50 -0.96 -1.36
CA ALA A 56 -4.53 -1.85 -0.82
C ALA A 56 -5.64 -2.07 -1.84
N SER A 57 -6.16 -3.29 -1.91
CA SER A 57 -7.29 -3.64 -2.75
C SER A 57 -8.19 -4.62 -2.03
N VAL A 58 -9.48 -4.60 -2.32
CA VAL A 58 -10.47 -5.55 -1.80
C VAL A 58 -10.89 -6.48 -2.92
N ALA A 59 -11.19 -7.75 -2.60
CA ALA A 59 -11.76 -8.70 -3.56
C ALA A 59 -12.94 -8.05 -4.32
N PRO A 60 -12.98 -8.13 -5.66
CA PRO A 60 -12.23 -9.00 -6.59
C PRO A 60 -10.80 -8.57 -6.99
N TYR A 61 -10.19 -7.58 -6.31
CA TYR A 61 -8.82 -7.09 -6.53
C TYR A 61 -8.58 -6.27 -7.81
N ASP A 62 -9.66 -5.72 -8.38
CA ASP A 62 -9.60 -4.90 -9.60
C ASP A 62 -9.13 -3.46 -9.33
N ASP A 63 -9.42 -2.93 -8.13
CA ASP A 63 -9.14 -1.53 -7.78
C ASP A 63 -8.08 -1.43 -6.69
N TRP A 64 -6.91 -0.92 -7.05
CA TRP A 64 -5.80 -0.70 -6.12
C TRP A 64 -5.78 0.75 -5.66
N LEU A 65 -5.82 0.94 -4.34
CA LEU A 65 -5.71 2.22 -3.67
C LEU A 65 -4.28 2.44 -3.23
N LEU A 66 -3.65 3.52 -3.69
CA LEU A 66 -2.40 3.99 -3.09
C LEU A 66 -2.74 4.63 -1.74
N LEU A 67 -2.22 4.06 -0.65
CA LEU A 67 -2.46 4.55 0.70
C LEU A 67 -1.37 5.52 1.14
N GLY A 68 -0.12 5.19 0.84
CA GLY A 68 1.02 6.00 1.23
C GLY A 68 2.32 5.45 0.68
N SER A 69 3.41 6.13 1.03
CA SER A 69 4.75 5.72 0.67
C SER A 69 5.71 5.95 1.85
N VAL A 70 6.79 5.19 1.87
CA VAL A 70 7.89 5.36 2.83
C VAL A 70 9.20 5.47 2.06
N THR A 71 10.07 6.33 2.59
CA THR A 71 11.42 6.59 2.09
C THR A 71 12.42 6.40 3.24
N GLN A 72 13.70 6.56 2.97
CA GLN A 72 14.71 6.54 4.02
C GLN A 72 14.56 7.73 4.99
N ASP A 73 14.17 8.91 4.50
CA ASP A 73 13.93 10.10 5.31
C ASP A 73 12.64 10.01 6.14
N SER A 74 11.62 9.34 5.60
CA SER A 74 10.34 9.07 6.27
C SER A 74 10.09 7.56 6.32
N PRO A 75 10.69 6.85 7.29
CA PRO A 75 10.71 5.40 7.34
C PRO A 75 9.36 4.77 7.75
N SER A 76 8.36 5.58 8.05
CA SER A 76 7.03 5.13 8.46
C SER A 76 5.94 6.07 7.97
N THR A 77 4.78 5.52 7.67
CA THR A 77 3.57 6.26 7.33
C THR A 77 2.35 5.58 7.95
N ILE A 78 1.35 6.39 8.29
CA ILE A 78 0.06 5.93 8.80
C ILE A 78 -0.99 6.46 7.85
N SER A 79 -1.87 5.58 7.39
CA SER A 79 -2.87 5.93 6.39
C SER A 79 -4.21 5.28 6.71
N LEU A 80 -5.27 6.10 6.62
CA LEU A 80 -6.63 5.62 6.74
C LEU A 80 -7.06 4.96 5.44
N VAL A 81 -7.67 3.79 5.54
CA VAL A 81 -8.16 3.05 4.39
C VAL A 81 -9.59 3.49 4.09
N ARG A 82 -9.80 4.03 2.89
CA ARG A 82 -11.11 4.44 2.38
C ARG A 82 -11.44 3.61 1.16
N TRP A 83 -12.18 2.53 1.37
CA TRP A 83 -12.59 1.61 0.32
C TRP A 83 -13.52 2.32 -0.69
N LYS A 84 -13.15 2.25 -1.98
CA LYS A 84 -14.00 2.80 -3.07
C LYS A 84 -15.21 1.91 -3.37
N LYS A 85 -15.08 0.61 -3.12
CA LYS A 85 -16.14 -0.37 -3.30
C LYS A 85 -16.71 -0.75 -1.93
N PRO A 86 -18.02 -1.04 -1.83
CA PRO A 86 -18.59 -1.57 -0.61
C PRO A 86 -17.92 -2.90 -0.28
N VAL A 87 -17.35 -2.97 0.91
CA VAL A 87 -16.72 -4.18 1.41
C VAL A 87 -17.80 -5.04 2.03
N GLY A 88 -18.06 -6.21 1.43
CA GLY A 88 -18.96 -7.19 2.03
C GLY A 88 -18.34 -7.78 3.30
N THR A 89 -19.16 -8.11 4.28
CA THR A 89 -18.71 -8.81 5.50
C THR A 89 -17.94 -10.08 5.14
N GLY A 90 -16.73 -10.25 5.66
CA GLY A 90 -15.86 -11.39 5.35
C GLY A 90 -15.11 -11.31 4.02
N SER A 91 -15.14 -10.17 3.32
CA SER A 91 -14.31 -9.98 2.12
C SER A 91 -12.83 -9.98 2.49
N SER A 92 -11.99 -10.54 1.63
CA SER A 92 -10.54 -10.48 1.80
C SER A 92 -9.96 -9.22 1.15
N ALA A 93 -9.01 -8.59 1.84
CA ALA A 93 -8.22 -7.47 1.32
C ALA A 93 -6.81 -7.95 1.01
N ARG A 94 -6.20 -7.38 -0.03
CA ARG A 94 -4.79 -7.54 -0.34
C ARG A 94 -4.08 -6.22 -0.15
N VAL A 95 -2.98 -6.27 0.57
CA VAL A 95 -2.05 -5.17 0.72
C VAL A 95 -0.79 -5.52 -0.06
N SER A 96 -0.35 -4.62 -0.92
CA SER A 96 0.83 -4.80 -1.76
C SER A 96 1.82 -3.68 -1.50
N VAL A 97 3.09 -4.02 -1.42
CA VAL A 97 4.21 -3.09 -1.30
C VAL A 97 5.01 -3.17 -2.59
N CYS A 98 5.14 -2.05 -3.29
CA CYS A 98 5.97 -1.94 -4.48
C CYS A 98 7.13 -1.00 -4.20
N GLN A 99 8.35 -1.50 -4.33
CA GLN A 99 9.55 -0.69 -4.37
C GLN A 99 9.75 -0.18 -5.79
N SER A 100 9.75 1.14 -5.96
CA SER A 100 10.03 1.78 -7.24
C SER A 100 11.13 2.80 -7.08
N ASP A 101 11.92 2.97 -8.13
CA ASP A 101 12.87 4.06 -8.25
C ASP A 101 12.12 5.41 -8.32
N THR A 102 12.57 6.39 -7.55
CA THR A 102 12.01 7.74 -7.45
C THR A 102 12.01 8.43 -8.82
N ALA A 103 13.03 8.19 -9.65
CA ALA A 103 13.11 8.71 -11.02
C ALA A 103 11.98 8.19 -11.92
N GLN A 104 11.52 6.95 -11.71
CA GLN A 104 10.44 6.34 -12.49
C GLN A 104 9.06 6.81 -12.06
N MET A 105 8.92 7.36 -10.84
CA MET A 105 7.65 7.96 -10.39
C MET A 105 7.47 9.38 -10.94
N PHE A 106 8.56 10.16 -11.02
CA PHE A 106 8.54 11.53 -11.56
C PHE A 106 8.34 11.58 -13.09
N LEU A 107 8.78 10.54 -13.82
CA LEU A 107 8.60 10.43 -15.27
C LEU A 107 7.25 9.87 -15.71
N LYS A 108 6.41 9.38 -14.78
CA LYS A 108 5.05 8.97 -15.14
C LYS A 108 4.17 10.21 -15.24
N PRO A 109 3.58 10.50 -16.41
CA PRO A 109 2.75 11.68 -16.59
C PRO A 109 1.63 11.70 -15.55
N ILE A 110 1.28 12.90 -15.09
CA ILE A 110 0.17 13.16 -14.15
C ILE A 110 -1.15 12.48 -14.60
N SER A 111 -1.29 12.13 -15.88
CA SER A 111 -2.38 11.32 -16.41
C SER A 111 -2.48 9.89 -15.89
N TRP A 112 -1.40 9.34 -15.29
CA TRP A 112 -1.43 8.04 -14.61
C TRP A 112 -2.07 8.15 -13.22
N PHE A 113 -1.85 9.26 -12.51
CA PHE A 113 -2.53 9.57 -11.25
C PHE A 113 -4.03 9.91 -11.47
N SER A 114 -4.40 10.46 -12.64
CA SER A 114 -5.79 10.86 -12.92
C SER A 114 -6.73 9.72 -13.32
N ARG A 115 -6.24 8.48 -13.51
CA ARG A 115 -7.13 7.33 -13.79
C ARG A 115 -7.86 6.79 -12.55
N PHE A 116 -7.63 7.38 -11.37
CA PHE A 116 -8.28 6.97 -10.10
C PHE A 116 -9.21 8.02 -9.46
N SER A 117 -9.54 9.12 -10.13
CA SER A 117 -10.63 9.99 -9.70
C SER A 117 -11.29 10.66 -10.90
N VAL A 118 -12.28 9.99 -11.49
CA VAL A 118 -13.35 10.70 -12.19
C VAL A 118 -14.23 11.32 -11.12
N TRP A 119 -14.30 12.64 -11.14
CA TRP A 119 -15.41 13.58 -10.83
C TRP A 119 -14.71 14.95 -10.82
N SER A 120 -14.68 15.72 -11.92
CA SER A 120 -15.78 16.57 -12.41
C SER A 120 -16.63 17.12 -11.28
N ILE A 121 -16.51 18.41 -10.99
CA ILE A 121 -17.53 19.45 -11.27
C ILE A 121 -16.90 20.84 -11.02
N CYS A 122 -17.18 21.71 -11.99
CA CYS A 122 -17.23 23.18 -12.02
C CYS A 122 -16.58 24.00 -10.90
#